data_AF-A0A6C2CAJ9-F1
#
_entry.id   AF-A0A6C2CAJ9-F1
#
_cell.length_a   1.000
_cell.length_b   1.000
_cell.length_c   1.000
_cell.angle_alpha   90.00
_cell.angle_beta   90.00
_cell.angle_gamma   90.00
#
_symmetry.space_group_name_H-M   'P 1'
#
loop_
_entity.id
_entity.type
_entity.pdbx_description
1 polymer ?
#
loop_
_entity_poly.entity_id
_entity_poly.type
_entity_poly.pdbx_seq_one_letter_code
_entity_poly.pdbx_strand_id
1 'polypeptide(L)'
;MVKRYVAVDLRRQRILLEATTHAELNKIILDRMDSSDQLPQAMWLYKIDEELLIQIKSEMKNSSKTFGFVTLKYKNFGEGK
;
A
#
# COMPACT_ATOMS: atom_id res chain seq x y z
N MET A 1 -6.67 4.29 -16.98
CA MET A 1 -6.72 3.49 -15.74
C MET A 1 -6.43 4.41 -14.57
N VAL A 2 -7.31 4.42 -13.55
CA VAL A 2 -7.14 5.24 -12.34
C VAL A 2 -6.05 4.63 -11.47
N LYS A 3 -5.09 5.45 -11.01
CA LYS A 3 -3.96 5.01 -10.18
C LYS A 3 -4.19 5.41 -8.72
N ARG A 4 -3.76 4.55 -7.81
CA ARG A 4 -3.69 4.79 -6.37
C ARG A 4 -2.25 4.68 -5.90
N TYR A 5 -1.92 5.42 -4.85
CA TYR A 5 -0.64 5.35 -4.16
C TYR A 5 -0.87 4.73 -2.80
N VAL A 6 -0.09 3.71 -2.45
CA VAL A 6 -0.28 2.97 -1.19
C VAL A 6 1.02 2.85 -0.43
N ALA A 7 0.94 2.92 0.90
CA ALA A 7 2.04 2.60 1.79
C ALA A 7 1.79 1.24 2.44
N VAL A 8 2.79 0.36 2.37
CA VAL A 8 2.71 -1.02 2.86
C VAL A 8 3.77 -1.23 3.94
N ASP A 9 3.37 -1.76 5.09
CA ASP A 9 4.28 -2.15 6.18
C ASP A 9 5.29 -3.18 5.66
N LEU A 10 6.59 -2.86 5.77
CA LEU A 10 7.66 -3.77 5.33
C LEU A 10 7.60 -5.12 6.05
N ARG A 11 7.30 -5.13 7.36
CA ARG A 11 7.35 -6.33 8.20
C ARG A 11 6.08 -7.16 8.05
N ARG A 12 4.91 -6.52 8.23
CA ARG A 12 3.63 -7.24 8.23
C ARG A 12 3.03 -7.38 6.84
N GLN A 13 3.57 -6.68 5.85
CA GLN A 13 3.10 -6.71 4.47
C GLN A 13 1.58 -6.43 4.42
N ARG A 14 1.16 -5.39 5.14
CA ARG A 14 -0.23 -4.90 5.19
C ARG A 14 -0.28 -3.50 4.59
N ILE A 15 -1.35 -3.21 3.85
CA ILE A 15 -1.62 -1.85 3.38
C ILE A 15 -2.01 -1.00 4.59
N LEU A 16 -1.32 0.11 4.78
CA LEU A 16 -1.51 1.04 5.90
C LEU A 16 -2.27 2.29 5.46
N LEU A 17 -1.89 2.82 4.31
CA LEU A 17 -2.38 4.09 3.78
C LEU A 17 -2.65 3.96 2.28
N GLU A 18 -3.64 4.71 1.81
CA GLU A 18 -4.03 4.79 0.41
C GLU A 18 -4.35 6.25 0.08
N ALA A 19 -3.93 6.70 -1.10
CA ALA A 19 -4.15 8.06 -1.57
C ALA A 19 -4.36 8.09 -3.09
N THR A 20 -4.94 9.17 -3.60
CA THR A 20 -5.11 9.41 -5.05
C THR A 20 -3.84 9.93 -5.69
N THR A 21 -3.00 10.64 -4.94
CA THR A 21 -1.74 11.20 -5.42
C THR A 21 -0.57 10.86 -4.50
N HIS A 22 0.65 10.91 -5.04
CA HIS A 22 1.86 10.73 -4.24
C HIS A 22 2.03 11.85 -3.19
N ALA A 23 1.68 13.08 -3.55
CA ALA A 23 1.76 14.23 -2.64
C ALA A 23 0.80 14.09 -1.45
N GLU A 24 -0.43 13.63 -1.70
CA GLU A 24 -1.40 13.32 -0.66
C GLU A 24 -0.88 12.21 0.26
N LEU A 25 -0.32 11.13 -0.30
CA LEU A 25 0.26 10.05 0.51
C LEU A 25 1.39 10.55 1.41
N ASN A 26 2.30 11.35 0.87
CA ASN A 26 3.42 11.92 1.63
C ASN A 26 2.93 12.84 2.74
N LYS A 27 1.92 13.67 2.46
CA LYS A 27 1.30 14.52 3.50
C LYS A 27 0.75 13.68 4.63
N ILE A 28 -0.02 12.62 4.33
CA ILE A 28 -0.58 11.72 5.35
C ILE A 28 0.52 11.04 6.17
N ILE A 29 1.63 10.64 5.54
CA ILE A 29 2.78 10.05 6.23
C ILE A 29 3.40 11.05 7.20
N LEU A 30 3.70 12.27 6.74
CA LEU A 30 4.29 13.32 7.57
C LEU A 30 3.39 13.69 8.75
N ASP A 31 2.11 13.94 8.49
CA ASP A 31 1.12 14.28 9.52
C ASP A 31 1.03 13.20 10.61
N ARG A 32 1.19 11.91 10.24
CA ARG A 32 1.19 10.79 11.18
C ARG A 32 2.54 10.50 11.84
N MET A 33 3.66 10.94 11.26
CA MET A 33 4.96 10.86 11.91
C MET A 33 5.11 11.93 12.99
N ASP A 34 4.47 13.09 12.77
CA ASP A 34 4.44 14.21 13.71
C ASP A 34 3.40 13.99 14.83
N SER A 35 2.34 13.22 14.56
CA SER A 35 1.47 12.70 15.62
C SER A 35 2.13 11.51 16.30
N SER A 36 1.83 11.27 17.58
CA SER A 36 2.31 10.07 18.30
C SER A 36 1.75 8.74 17.75
N ASP A 37 1.09 8.76 16.59
CA ASP A 37 0.63 7.56 15.90
C ASP A 37 1.82 6.82 15.32
N GLN A 38 2.14 5.67 15.90
CA GLN A 38 3.26 4.84 15.46
C GLN A 38 2.99 4.22 14.09
N LEU A 39 3.26 4.98 13.02
CA LEU A 39 3.53 4.36 11.73
C LEU A 39 4.77 3.46 11.85
N PRO A 40 4.80 2.31 11.18
CA PRO A 40 5.98 1.47 11.14
C PRO A 40 7.19 2.25 10.62
N GLN A 41 8.36 2.02 11.22
CA GLN A 41 9.62 2.68 10.84
C GLN A 41 10.05 2.38 9.39
N ALA A 42 9.50 1.35 8.74
CA ALA A 42 9.81 1.00 7.36
C ALA A 42 8.55 0.62 6.58
N MET A 43 8.34 1.31 5.46
CA MET A 43 7.21 1.10 4.55
C MET A 43 7.69 1.13 3.10
N TRP A 44 7.06 0.34 2.24
CA TRP A 44 7.19 0.47 0.79
C TRP A 44 6.06 1.32 0.23
N LEU A 45 6.38 2.19 -0.72
CA LEU A 45 5.39 2.97 -1.46
C LEU A 45 5.19 2.37 -2.85
N TYR A 46 3.93 2.12 -3.21
CA TYR A 46 3.58 1.56 -4.51
C TYR A 46 2.60 2.46 -5.25
N LYS A 47 2.72 2.50 -6.57
CA LYS A 47 1.70 3.04 -7.48
C LYS A 47 1.00 1.87 -8.17
N ILE A 48 -0.31 1.74 -7.97
CA ILE A 48 -1.10 0.56 -8.38
C ILE A 48 -2.36 1.04 -9.10
N ASP A 49 -2.82 0.28 -10.09
CA ASP A 49 -4.17 0.49 -10.65
C ASP A 49 -5.24 0.26 -9.59
N GLU A 50 -6.25 1.12 -9.55
CA GLU A 50 -7.31 1.05 -8.54
C GLU A 50 -8.06 -0.28 -8.57
N GLU A 51 -8.42 -0.77 -9.76
CA GLU A 51 -9.07 -2.07 -9.93
C GLU A 51 -8.22 -3.22 -9.41
N LEU A 52 -6.91 -3.17 -9.65
CA LEU A 52 -5.96 -4.17 -9.15
C LEU A 52 -5.83 -4.08 -7.63
N LEU A 53 -5.80 -2.88 -7.06
CA LEU A 53 -5.77 -2.68 -5.61
C LEU A 53 -7.02 -3.26 -4.94
N ILE A 54 -8.20 -3.07 -5.53
CA ILE A 54 -9.46 -3.67 -5.05
C ILE A 54 -9.37 -5.20 -5.05
N GLN A 55 -8.84 -5.80 -6.12
CA GLN A 55 -8.64 -7.26 -6.19
C GLN A 55 -7.68 -7.76 -5.11
N ILE A 56 -6.54 -7.09 -4.93
CA ILE A 56 -5.54 -7.43 -3.91
C ILE A 56 -6.17 -7.38 -2.51
N LYS A 57 -6.89 -6.31 -2.17
CA LYS A 57 -7.55 -6.15 -0.86
C LYS A 57 -8.60 -7.24 -0.62
N SER A 58 -9.39 -7.56 -1.64
CA SER A 58 -10.40 -8.62 -1.57
C SER A 58 -9.77 -9.97 -1.25
N GLU A 59 -8.67 -10.31 -1.93
CA GLU A 59 -8.00 -11.58 -1.70
C GLU A 59 -7.23 -11.64 -0.39
N MET A 60 -6.57 -10.56 0.03
CA MET A 60 -5.96 -10.48 1.35
C MET A 60 -7.01 -10.76 2.44
N LYS A 61 -8.22 -10.19 2.30
CA LYS A 61 -9.34 -10.44 3.22
C LYS A 61 -9.81 -11.90 3.20
N ASN A 62 -9.96 -12.49 2.01
CA ASN A 62 -10.54 -13.83 1.87
C ASN A 62 -9.56 -14.96 2.22
N SER A 63 -8.27 -14.75 1.97
CA SER A 63 -7.23 -15.78 2.15
C SER A 63 -6.38 -15.60 3.40
N SER A 64 -6.55 -14.48 4.12
CA SER A 64 -5.67 -14.05 5.21
C SER A 64 -4.19 -13.96 4.84
N LYS A 65 -3.88 -13.88 3.53
CA LYS A 65 -2.51 -13.77 3.02
C LYS A 65 -2.03 -12.32 3.05
N THR A 66 -0.71 -12.17 3.11
CA THR A 66 -0.05 -10.86 3.11
C THR A 66 -0.07 -10.23 1.72
N PHE A 67 0.12 -8.91 1.68
CA PHE A 67 0.19 -8.14 0.45
C PHE A 67 1.24 -8.70 -0.50
N GLY A 68 2.49 -8.85 -0.04
CA GLY A 68 3.58 -9.42 -0.84
C GLY A 68 3.25 -10.79 -1.42
N PHE A 69 2.59 -11.67 -0.66
CA PHE A 69 2.18 -12.98 -1.19
C PHE A 69 1.13 -12.85 -2.29
N VAL A 70 0.11 -12.03 -2.06
CA VAL A 70 -0.96 -11.81 -3.04
C VAL A 70 -0.43 -11.14 -4.31
N THR A 71 0.57 -10.27 -4.20
CA THR A 71 1.11 -9.54 -5.34
C THR A 71 2.01 -10.37 -6.25
N LEU A 72 2.60 -11.47 -5.77
CA LEU A 72 3.46 -12.38 -6.56
C LEU A 72 2.82 -12.90 -7.85
N LYS A 73 1.50 -13.03 -7.88
CA LYS A 73 0.77 -13.56 -9.05
C LYS A 73 0.51 -12.51 -10.13
N TYR A 74 0.76 -11.23 -9.84
CA TYR A 74 0.57 -10.13 -10.77
C TYR A 74 1.93 -9.73 -11.35
N LYS A 75 2.24 -10.24 -12.54
CA LYS A 75 3.57 -10.11 -13.19
C LYS A 75 4.06 -8.67 -13.42
N ASN A 76 3.19 -7.66 -13.29
CA ASN A 76 3.50 -6.23 -13.47
C ASN A 76 2.96 -5.40 -12.30
N PHE A 77 3.01 -5.93 -11.08
CA PHE A 77 2.56 -5.22 -9.90
C PHE A 77 3.50 -4.01 -9.64
N GLY A 78 3.00 -2.81 -9.94
CA GLY A 78 3.49 -1.46 -9.57
C GLY A 78 5.00 -1.26 -9.38
N GLU A 79 5.59 -0.31 -10.11
CA GLU A 79 6.99 0.12 -9.83
C GLU A 79 7.09 0.64 -8.38
N GLY A 80 7.78 -0.12 -7.52
CA GLY A 80 8.19 0.34 -6.20
C GLY A 80 9.35 1.32 -6.35
N LYS A 81 9.30 2.44 -5.62
CA LYS A 81 10.43 3.35 -5.45
C LYS A 81 10.85 3.38 -4.00
#